data_AF-A0A3B8I0P4-F1
#
_entry.id   AF-A0A3B8I0P4-F1
#
_cell.length_a   1.000
_cell.length_b   1.000
_cell.length_c   1.000
_cell.angle_alpha   90.00
_cell.angle_beta   90.00
_cell.angle_gamma   90.00
#
_symmetry.space_group_name_H-M   'P 1'
#
loop_
_entity.id
_entity.type
_entity.pdbx_description
1 polymer ?
#
loop_
_entity_poly.entity_id
_entity_poly.type
_entity_poly.pdbx_seq_one_letter_code
_entity_poly.pdbx_strand_id
1 'polypeptide(L)'
;MSEWKKSGCALCNQNCGLELLIENNRIVKVRGDKSNPRSQGYICRKGRNIAYFQHHEQRLKYPLKKVNGEFVRISWEQAIAEIAARLQEIKDKYGPRSIAYMGGGGQSCHFEAAFGVRLLRGLGSRYHYSALGQELTGHFWVQGRALGRQYLGTVPDEENADMLVAIGWNGMESHQMPRAPLVLREFSKNPNKI
;
A
#
# COMPACT_ATOMS: atom_id res chain seq x y z
N MET A 1 -26.57 -2.06 -16.61
CA MET A 1 -26.62 -0.60 -16.34
C MET A 1 -25.23 -0.16 -15.96
N SER A 2 -24.78 0.99 -16.48
CA SER A 2 -23.48 1.58 -16.16
C SER A 2 -23.63 2.53 -14.96
N GLU A 3 -22.73 2.46 -14.00
CA GLU A 3 -22.78 3.28 -12.79
C GLU A 3 -21.38 3.78 -12.41
N TRP A 4 -21.26 5.07 -12.08
CA TRP A 4 -20.03 5.63 -11.52
C TRP A 4 -19.98 5.42 -10.01
N LYS A 5 -18.91 4.79 -9.51
CA LYS A 5 -18.67 4.59 -8.08
C LYS A 5 -17.38 5.25 -7.64
N LYS A 6 -17.39 5.87 -6.45
CA LYS A 6 -16.19 6.43 -5.83
C LYS A 6 -15.38 5.35 -5.13
N SER A 7 -14.07 5.47 -5.21
CA SER A 7 -13.10 4.59 -4.54
C SER A 7 -11.79 5.33 -4.26
N GLY A 8 -10.85 4.68 -3.58
CA GLY A 8 -9.50 5.19 -3.35
C GLY A 8 -8.46 4.35 -4.09
N CYS A 9 -7.43 4.99 -4.61
CA CYS A 9 -6.26 4.29 -5.15
C CYS A 9 -5.48 3.63 -4.00
N ALA A 10 -5.34 2.30 -4.01
CA ALA A 10 -4.65 1.56 -2.96
C ALA A 10 -3.13 1.35 -3.21
N LEU A 11 -2.58 1.91 -4.30
CA LEU A 11 -1.23 1.55 -4.77
C LEU A 11 -0.08 2.25 -4.01
N CYS A 12 -0.30 3.45 -3.47
CA CYS A 12 0.70 4.17 -2.69
C CYS A 12 0.05 4.94 -1.55
N ASN A 13 0.86 5.54 -0.67
CA ASN A 13 0.41 6.30 0.50
C ASN A 13 -0.48 7.53 0.20
N GLN A 14 -0.56 7.98 -1.06
CA GLN A 14 -1.32 9.18 -1.43
C GLN A 14 -2.83 8.96 -1.43
N ASN A 15 -3.31 7.72 -1.58
CA ASN A 15 -4.74 7.39 -1.56
C ASN A 15 -5.61 8.30 -2.43
N CYS A 16 -5.15 8.62 -3.65
CA CYS A 16 -5.89 9.49 -4.56
C CYS A 16 -7.33 9.00 -4.77
N GLY A 17 -8.29 9.93 -4.80
CA GLY A 17 -9.69 9.62 -5.07
C GLY A 17 -9.91 9.20 -6.52
N LEU A 18 -10.66 8.12 -6.70
CA LEU A 18 -11.03 7.55 -8.00
C LEU A 18 -12.54 7.57 -8.19
N GLU A 19 -12.98 7.77 -9.42
CA GLU A 19 -14.30 7.39 -9.89
C GLU A 19 -14.15 6.26 -10.92
N LEU A 20 -14.91 5.19 -10.72
CA LEU A 20 -14.88 3.97 -11.51
C LEU A 20 -16.22 3.80 -12.21
N LEU A 21 -16.21 3.70 -13.55
CA LEU A 21 -17.40 3.31 -14.29
C LEU A 21 -17.49 1.78 -14.26
N ILE A 22 -18.56 1.28 -13.67
CA ILE A 22 -18.84 -0.15 -13.53
C ILE A 22 -19.93 -0.56 -14.50
N GLU A 23 -19.63 -1.55 -15.33
CA GLU A 23 -20.57 -2.21 -16.25
C GLU A 23 -20.43 -3.71 -16.10
N ASN A 24 -21.55 -4.41 -15.88
CA ASN A 24 -21.57 -5.88 -15.74
C ASN A 24 -20.52 -6.41 -14.73
N ASN A 25 -20.43 -5.75 -13.57
CA ASN A 25 -19.47 -6.04 -12.50
C ASN A 25 -17.99 -5.93 -12.94
N ARG A 26 -17.70 -5.11 -13.95
CA ARG A 26 -16.34 -4.83 -14.43
C ARG A 26 -16.08 -3.34 -14.46
N ILE A 27 -14.88 -2.95 -14.01
CA ILE A 27 -14.37 -1.59 -14.20
C ILE A 27 -14.05 -1.41 -15.68
N VAL A 28 -14.75 -0.51 -16.36
CA VAL A 28 -14.55 -0.20 -17.79
C VAL A 28 -13.87 1.16 -18.01
N LYS A 29 -14.00 2.09 -17.07
CA LYS A 29 -13.33 3.40 -17.13
C LYS A 29 -12.92 3.87 -15.73
N VAL A 30 -11.82 4.61 -15.67
CA VAL A 30 -11.26 5.18 -14.44
C VAL A 30 -10.98 6.66 -14.68
N ARG A 31 -11.40 7.52 -13.75
CA ARG A 31 -11.01 8.92 -13.69
C ARG A 31 -10.75 9.34 -12.24
N GLY A 32 -10.15 10.51 -12.05
CA GLY A 32 -9.92 11.04 -10.71
C GLY A 32 -11.19 11.67 -10.14
N ASP A 33 -11.44 11.45 -8.85
CA ASP A 33 -12.51 12.10 -8.11
C ASP A 33 -12.14 13.56 -7.85
N LYS A 34 -12.85 14.49 -8.52
CA LYS A 34 -12.66 15.93 -8.37
C LYS A 34 -13.03 16.46 -6.98
N SER A 35 -13.90 15.74 -6.25
CA SER A 35 -14.32 16.12 -4.91
C SER A 35 -13.39 15.63 -3.80
N ASN A 36 -12.40 14.78 -4.13
CA ASN A 36 -11.43 14.32 -3.15
C ASN A 36 -10.52 15.48 -2.72
N PRO A 37 -10.42 15.83 -1.43
CA PRO A 37 -9.70 17.02 -0.98
C PRO A 37 -8.19 16.92 -1.21
N ARG A 38 -7.64 15.70 -1.18
CA ARG A 38 -6.20 15.44 -1.31
C ARG A 38 -5.75 15.43 -2.76
N SER A 39 -6.49 14.74 -3.63
CA SER A 39 -6.09 14.56 -5.03
C SER A 39 -6.77 15.52 -6.00
N GLN A 40 -7.92 16.10 -5.66
CA GLN A 40 -8.63 17.12 -6.46
C GLN A 40 -8.75 16.72 -7.95
N GLY A 41 -9.06 15.44 -8.22
CA GLY A 41 -9.14 14.87 -9.57
C GLY A 41 -7.82 14.46 -10.22
N TYR A 42 -6.66 14.78 -9.65
CA TYR A 42 -5.37 14.28 -10.12
C TYR A 42 -5.19 12.79 -9.79
N ILE A 43 -4.81 12.01 -10.80
CA ILE A 43 -4.39 10.61 -10.66
C ILE A 43 -3.18 10.35 -11.55
N CYS A 44 -2.20 9.61 -11.04
CA CYS A 44 -1.05 9.19 -11.86
C CYS A 44 -1.43 8.03 -12.80
N ARG A 45 -0.51 7.66 -13.70
CA ARG A 45 -0.71 6.54 -14.64
C ARG A 45 -1.03 5.22 -13.93
N LYS A 46 -0.48 4.98 -12.74
CA LYS A 46 -0.78 3.78 -11.94
C LYS A 46 -2.25 3.72 -11.55
N GLY A 47 -2.77 4.80 -10.96
CA GLY A 47 -4.18 4.90 -10.56
C GLY A 47 -5.14 4.83 -11.74
N ARG A 48 -4.81 5.50 -12.87
CA ARG A 48 -5.62 5.46 -14.10
C ARG A 48 -5.76 4.05 -14.68
N ASN A 49 -4.78 3.18 -14.46
CA ASN A 49 -4.77 1.80 -14.95
C ASN A 49 -5.18 0.77 -13.89
N ILE A 50 -5.91 1.16 -12.82
CA ILE A 50 -6.31 0.19 -11.79
C ILE A 50 -7.14 -0.98 -12.35
N ALA A 51 -7.92 -0.73 -13.40
CA ALA A 51 -8.69 -1.75 -14.12
C ALA A 51 -7.79 -2.83 -14.76
N TYR A 52 -6.59 -2.47 -15.22
CA TYR A 52 -5.62 -3.41 -15.79
C TYR A 52 -5.20 -4.45 -14.75
N PHE A 53 -4.88 -4.03 -13.52
CA PHE A 53 -4.50 -4.96 -12.45
C PHE A 53 -5.68 -5.83 -12.00
N GLN A 54 -6.87 -5.24 -11.88
CA GLN A 54 -8.07 -5.97 -11.44
C GLN A 54 -8.50 -7.05 -12.44
N HIS A 55 -8.28 -6.82 -13.74
CA HIS A 55 -8.72 -7.70 -14.81
C HIS A 55 -7.58 -8.45 -15.49
N HIS A 56 -6.36 -8.36 -14.97
CA HIS A 56 -5.19 -8.99 -15.56
C HIS A 56 -5.39 -10.50 -15.72
N GLU A 57 -4.93 -11.07 -16.84
CA GLU A 57 -5.09 -12.50 -17.12
C GLU A 57 -4.40 -13.39 -16.08
N GLN A 58 -3.26 -12.93 -15.56
CA GLN A 58 -2.46 -13.62 -14.54
C GLN A 58 -2.97 -13.38 -13.10
N ARG A 59 -4.10 -12.68 -12.91
CA ARG A 59 -4.65 -12.45 -11.58
C ARG A 59 -4.99 -13.80 -10.93
N LEU A 60 -4.47 -14.04 -9.72
CA LEU A 60 -4.81 -15.22 -8.94
C LEU A 60 -6.30 -15.23 -8.60
N LYS A 61 -6.98 -16.33 -8.95
CA LYS A 61 -8.42 -16.53 -8.74
C LYS A 61 -8.72 -17.59 -7.68
N TYR A 62 -7.75 -18.46 -7.39
CA TYR A 62 -7.91 -19.61 -6.52
C TYR A 62 -6.64 -19.84 -5.70
N PRO A 63 -6.73 -20.48 -4.52
CA PRO A 63 -5.58 -21.00 -3.82
C PRO A 63 -4.80 -22.00 -4.69
N LEU A 64 -3.48 -21.91 -4.64
CA LEU A 64 -2.56 -22.79 -5.37
C LEU A 64 -1.60 -23.45 -4.38
N LYS A 65 -1.31 -24.73 -4.58
CA LYS A 65 -0.33 -25.52 -3.83
C LYS A 65 0.77 -25.99 -4.76
N LYS A 66 2.02 -25.90 -4.33
CA LYS A 66 3.15 -26.44 -5.09
C LYS A 66 3.32 -27.94 -4.80
N VAL A 67 3.20 -28.78 -5.82
CA VAL A 67 3.35 -30.25 -5.75
C VAL A 67 4.32 -30.67 -6.84
N ASN A 68 5.41 -31.35 -6.47
CA ASN A 68 6.45 -31.83 -7.41
C ASN A 68 6.98 -30.75 -8.37
N GLY A 69 7.08 -29.50 -7.89
CA GLY A 69 7.58 -28.38 -8.68
C GLY A 69 6.49 -27.53 -9.36
N GLU A 70 5.26 -28.04 -9.48
CA GLU A 70 4.17 -27.37 -10.21
C GLU A 70 3.08 -26.83 -9.28
N PHE A 71 2.40 -25.75 -9.68
CA PHE A 71 1.28 -25.20 -8.94
C PHE A 71 -0.04 -25.82 -9.38
N VAL A 72 -0.71 -26.48 -8.44
CA VAL A 72 -2.04 -27.07 -8.64
C VAL A 72 -3.08 -26.30 -7.84
N ARG A 73 -4.28 -26.15 -8.41
CA ARG A 73 -5.41 -25.52 -7.72
C ARG A 73 -5.92 -26.41 -6.60
N ILE A 74 -6.20 -25.81 -5.44
CA ILE A 74 -6.86 -26.47 -4.30
C ILE A 74 -8.05 -25.64 -3.79
N SER A 75 -8.88 -26.22 -2.92
CA SER A 75 -9.98 -25.48 -2.28
C SER A 75 -9.48 -24.58 -1.16
N TRP A 76 -10.30 -23.61 -0.75
CA TRP A 76 -10.00 -22.75 0.40
C TRP A 76 -9.95 -23.55 1.71
N GLU A 77 -10.85 -24.52 1.88
CA GLU A 77 -10.93 -25.40 3.05
C GLU A 77 -9.63 -26.21 3.18
N GLN A 78 -9.17 -26.80 2.07
CA GLN A 78 -7.90 -27.53 2.05
C GLN A 78 -6.71 -26.61 2.35
N ALA A 79 -6.64 -25.44 1.71
CA ALA A 79 -5.53 -24.50 1.92
C ALA A 79 -5.43 -24.06 3.38
N ILE A 80 -6.55 -23.67 3.99
CA ILE A 80 -6.60 -23.22 5.38
C ILE A 80 -6.27 -24.36 6.34
N ALA A 81 -6.84 -25.55 6.14
CA ALA A 81 -6.59 -26.70 7.00
C ALA A 81 -5.12 -27.14 6.99
N GLU A 82 -4.52 -27.25 5.79
CA GLU A 82 -3.11 -27.64 5.65
C GLU A 82 -2.16 -26.58 6.23
N ILE A 83 -2.41 -25.29 5.98
CA ILE A 83 -1.60 -24.19 6.55
C ILE A 83 -1.71 -24.19 8.07
N ALA A 84 -2.92 -24.32 8.62
CA ALA A 84 -3.13 -24.33 10.07
C ALA A 84 -2.43 -25.51 10.74
N ALA A 85 -2.60 -26.73 10.19
CA ALA A 85 -1.93 -27.93 10.69
C ALA A 85 -0.41 -27.75 10.67
N ARG A 86 0.15 -27.19 9.59
CA ARG A 86 1.59 -27.00 9.46
C ARG A 86 2.14 -25.94 10.40
N LEU A 87 1.43 -24.83 10.59
CA LEU A 87 1.81 -23.79 11.56
C LEU A 87 1.81 -24.34 12.99
N GLN A 88 0.82 -25.18 13.33
CA GLN A 88 0.73 -25.83 14.63
C GLN A 88 1.90 -26.81 14.85
N GLU A 89 2.19 -27.68 13.89
CA GLU A 89 3.32 -28.61 13.97
C GLU A 89 4.67 -27.89 14.14
N ILE A 90 4.90 -26.82 13.38
CA ILE A 90 6.11 -25.99 13.48
C ILE A 90 6.22 -25.36 14.87
N LYS A 91 5.12 -24.81 15.38
CA LYS A 91 5.05 -24.21 16.71
C LYS A 91 5.33 -25.24 17.80
N ASP A 92 4.76 -26.44 17.72
CA ASP A 92 4.91 -27.48 18.74
C ASP A 92 6.33 -28.04 18.75
N LYS A 93 6.95 -28.20 17.57
CA LYS A 93 8.29 -28.77 17.43
C LYS A 93 9.42 -27.78 17.74
N TYR A 94 9.29 -26.52 17.31
CA TYR A 94 10.38 -25.54 17.35
C TYR A 94 10.07 -24.30 18.19
N GLY A 95 8.90 -24.26 18.82
CA GLY A 95 8.41 -23.11 19.56
C GLY A 95 7.94 -21.96 18.67
N PRO A 96 7.23 -20.97 19.23
CA PRO A 96 6.56 -19.95 18.45
C PRO A 96 7.52 -18.99 17.72
N ARG A 97 8.76 -18.83 18.20
CA ARG A 97 9.78 -17.99 17.54
C ARG A 97 10.28 -18.54 16.21
N SER A 98 9.89 -19.75 15.83
CA SER A 98 10.18 -20.32 14.50
C SER A 98 9.31 -19.73 13.38
N ILE A 99 8.27 -18.97 13.73
CA ILE A 99 7.32 -18.38 12.77
C ILE A 99 7.60 -16.89 12.62
N ALA A 100 7.68 -16.40 11.39
CA ALA A 100 7.78 -14.98 11.07
C ALA A 100 6.65 -14.57 10.13
N TYR A 101 6.23 -13.31 10.22
CA TYR A 101 5.26 -12.71 9.31
C TYR A 101 5.92 -11.56 8.55
N MET A 102 5.77 -11.58 7.22
CA MET A 102 6.20 -10.50 6.34
C MET A 102 4.97 -9.87 5.69
N GLY A 103 4.69 -8.61 6.01
CA GLY A 103 3.52 -7.90 5.49
C GLY A 103 3.23 -6.59 6.21
N GLY A 104 2.23 -5.85 5.75
CA GLY A 104 1.83 -4.58 6.38
C GLY A 104 2.73 -3.38 6.04
N GLY A 105 3.18 -3.28 4.79
CA GLY A 105 4.13 -2.25 4.33
C GLY A 105 3.54 -1.12 3.47
N GLY A 106 2.25 -1.12 3.16
CA GLY A 106 1.65 -0.15 2.25
C GLY A 106 0.13 -0.08 2.35
N GLN A 107 -0.49 0.88 1.65
CA GLN A 107 -1.93 1.17 1.74
C GLN A 107 -2.83 0.01 1.32
N SER A 108 -2.44 -0.73 0.27
CA SER A 108 -3.13 -1.97 -0.14
C SER A 108 -3.00 -3.11 0.87
N CYS A 109 -2.09 -3.00 1.85
CA CYS A 109 -1.72 -4.08 2.78
C CYS A 109 -2.15 -3.78 4.23
N HIS A 110 -2.94 -2.73 4.49
CA HIS A 110 -3.30 -2.36 5.86
C HIS A 110 -4.09 -3.43 6.61
N PHE A 111 -4.99 -4.12 5.91
CA PHE A 111 -5.69 -5.28 6.49
C PHE A 111 -4.73 -6.44 6.76
N GLU A 112 -3.72 -6.65 5.92
CA GLU A 112 -2.71 -7.67 6.15
C GLU A 112 -1.93 -7.40 7.46
N ALA A 113 -1.55 -6.13 7.71
CA ALA A 113 -0.92 -5.75 8.96
C ALA A 113 -1.83 -6.08 10.17
N ALA A 114 -3.10 -5.70 10.10
CA ALA A 114 -4.06 -5.90 11.19
C ALA A 114 -4.28 -7.38 11.51
N PHE A 115 -4.54 -8.21 10.48
CA PHE A 115 -4.82 -9.63 10.68
C PHE A 115 -3.55 -10.46 10.88
N GLY A 116 -2.52 -10.23 10.07
CA GLY A 116 -1.27 -10.99 10.08
C GLY A 116 -0.46 -10.80 11.35
N VAL A 117 -0.30 -9.56 11.84
CA VAL A 117 0.40 -9.31 13.11
C VAL A 117 -0.39 -9.87 14.29
N ARG A 118 -1.73 -9.82 14.24
CA ARG A 118 -2.57 -10.40 15.30
C ARG A 118 -2.49 -11.92 15.32
N LEU A 119 -2.50 -12.57 14.16
CA LEU A 119 -2.26 -14.00 14.03
C LEU A 119 -0.87 -14.38 14.57
N LEU A 120 0.17 -13.67 14.16
CA LEU A 120 1.55 -13.88 14.61
C LEU A 120 1.66 -13.82 16.15
N ARG A 121 1.07 -12.77 16.75
CA ARG A 121 1.04 -12.60 18.20
C ARG A 121 0.21 -13.66 18.90
N GLY A 122 -0.92 -14.06 18.33
CA GLY A 122 -1.77 -15.15 18.83
C GLY A 122 -1.06 -16.50 18.84
N LEU A 123 -0.15 -16.74 17.88
CA LEU A 123 0.72 -17.91 17.87
C LEU A 123 1.86 -17.84 18.91
N GLY A 124 2.06 -16.69 19.56
CA GLY A 124 3.14 -16.43 20.52
C GLY A 124 4.45 -15.95 19.87
N SER A 125 4.42 -15.60 18.57
CA SER A 125 5.60 -15.10 17.86
C SER A 125 5.66 -13.57 17.84
N ARG A 126 6.84 -13.04 17.48
CA ARG A 126 7.17 -11.61 17.49
C ARG A 126 7.95 -11.14 16.26
N TYR A 127 8.35 -12.02 15.36
CA TYR A 127 9.14 -11.66 14.19
C TYR A 127 8.24 -11.13 13.08
N HIS A 128 8.11 -9.81 13.03
CA HIS A 128 7.36 -9.09 12.01
C HIS A 128 8.34 -8.29 11.14
N TYR A 129 8.23 -8.47 9.83
CA TYR A 129 8.98 -7.76 8.82
C TYR A 129 8.01 -7.05 7.87
N SER A 130 8.40 -5.89 7.34
CA SER A 130 7.65 -5.17 6.32
C SER A 130 8.58 -4.32 5.46
N ALA A 131 8.07 -3.83 4.32
CA ALA A 131 8.80 -2.89 3.47
C ALA A 131 9.25 -1.62 4.22
N LEU A 132 8.49 -1.21 5.25
CA LEU A 132 8.86 -0.05 6.09
C LEU A 132 10.16 -0.29 6.87
N GLY A 133 10.47 -1.55 7.20
CA GLY A 133 11.74 -1.94 7.82
C GLY A 133 12.95 -1.62 6.94
N GLN A 134 12.80 -1.78 5.62
CA GLN A 134 13.82 -1.50 4.62
C GLN A 134 13.89 0.00 4.28
N GLU A 135 12.75 0.68 4.20
CA GLU A 135 12.68 2.03 3.61
C GLU A 135 12.63 3.18 4.64
N LEU A 136 12.05 2.96 5.82
CA LEU A 136 11.67 4.06 6.74
C LEU A 136 12.30 3.98 8.14
N THR A 137 13.07 2.95 8.46
CA THR A 137 13.68 2.80 9.80
C THR A 137 14.58 3.97 10.18
N GLY A 138 15.42 4.44 9.26
CA GLY A 138 16.24 5.64 9.46
C GLY A 138 15.38 6.90 9.69
N HIS A 139 14.30 7.05 8.91
CA HIS A 139 13.37 8.17 9.04
C HIS A 139 12.67 8.18 10.42
N PHE A 140 12.15 7.04 10.87
CA PHE A 140 11.53 6.92 12.20
C PHE A 140 12.52 7.21 13.33
N TRP A 141 13.76 6.76 13.19
CA TRP A 141 14.81 7.03 14.17
C TRP A 141 15.13 8.53 14.26
N VAL A 142 15.35 9.21 13.13
CA VAL A 142 15.61 10.66 13.09
C VAL A 142 14.43 11.44 13.66
N GLN A 143 13.18 11.11 13.29
CA GLN A 143 12.00 11.77 13.85
C GLN A 143 11.89 11.59 15.37
N GLY A 144 12.18 10.40 15.88
CA GLY A 144 12.22 10.15 17.32
C GLY A 144 13.25 11.02 18.03
N ARG A 145 14.42 11.24 17.41
CA ARG A 145 15.49 12.08 17.96
C ARG A 145 15.19 13.57 17.86
N ALA A 146 14.65 14.03 16.73
CA ALA A 146 14.43 15.45 16.45
C ALA A 146 13.12 15.99 17.04
N LEU A 147 12.05 15.17 17.02
CA LEU A 147 10.69 15.58 17.38
C LEU A 147 10.16 14.86 18.63
N GLY A 148 10.96 13.97 19.23
CA GLY A 148 10.56 13.19 20.40
C GLY A 148 9.53 12.07 20.13
N ARG A 149 9.15 11.84 18.86
CA ARG A 149 8.13 10.85 18.47
C ARG A 149 8.52 10.13 17.17
N GLN A 150 8.77 8.82 17.25
CA GLN A 150 9.24 8.01 16.12
C GLN A 150 8.20 7.80 15.01
N TYR A 151 6.91 7.88 15.35
CA TYR A 151 5.81 7.62 14.42
C TYR A 151 5.07 8.90 14.01
N LEU A 152 5.72 10.06 14.16
CA LEU A 152 5.15 11.33 13.76
C LEU A 152 5.44 11.59 12.29
N GLY A 153 4.59 11.09 11.39
CA GLY A 153 4.74 11.32 9.95
C GLY A 153 4.63 12.80 9.58
N THR A 154 5.75 13.49 9.48
CA THR A 154 5.83 14.87 8.99
C THR A 154 5.77 14.86 7.47
N VAL A 155 4.88 15.67 6.92
CA VAL A 155 4.85 16.00 5.50
C VAL A 155 5.18 17.49 5.37
N PRO A 156 5.83 17.91 4.27
CA PRO A 156 5.97 19.33 4.00
C PRO A 156 4.59 19.98 3.93
N ASP A 157 4.52 21.25 4.33
CA ASP A 157 3.34 22.10 4.14
C ASP A 157 3.57 22.97 2.90
N GLU A 158 3.45 22.37 1.72
CA GLU A 158 3.72 23.04 0.44
C GLU A 158 2.89 24.29 0.20
N GLU A 159 1.70 24.37 0.80
CA GLU A 159 0.77 25.48 0.59
C GLU A 159 1.36 26.76 1.21
N ASN A 160 1.88 26.65 2.43
CA ASN A 160 2.42 27.78 3.19
C ASN A 160 3.95 27.97 3.06
N ALA A 161 4.66 27.04 2.44
CA ALA A 161 6.11 27.15 2.26
C ALA A 161 6.48 28.27 1.25
N ASP A 162 7.46 29.11 1.60
CA ASP A 162 8.07 30.06 0.66
C ASP A 162 9.14 29.40 -0.20
N MET A 163 9.81 28.37 0.33
CA MET A 163 10.89 27.66 -0.34
C MET A 163 10.75 26.15 -0.22
N LEU A 164 11.00 25.42 -1.31
CA LEU A 164 11.05 23.95 -1.30
C LEU A 164 12.46 23.42 -1.62
N VAL A 165 13.01 22.62 -0.70
CA VAL A 165 14.28 21.91 -0.90
C VAL A 165 14.02 20.42 -1.03
N ALA A 166 14.40 19.85 -2.18
CA ALA A 166 14.27 18.43 -2.47
C ALA A 166 15.65 17.75 -2.45
N ILE A 167 15.89 16.88 -1.46
CA ILE A 167 17.13 16.10 -1.34
C ILE A 167 16.77 14.61 -1.22
N GLY A 168 17.35 13.78 -2.08
CA GLY A 168 17.06 12.34 -2.09
C GLY A 168 15.61 11.99 -2.44
N TRP A 169 14.89 12.89 -3.11
CA TRP A 169 13.48 12.75 -3.46
C TRP A 169 13.25 12.98 -4.96
N ASN A 170 12.39 12.14 -5.56
CA ASN A 170 11.99 12.27 -6.96
C ASN A 170 10.47 12.52 -7.08
N GLY A 171 10.05 13.73 -6.73
CA GLY A 171 8.64 14.12 -6.68
C GLY A 171 7.87 14.04 -7.99
N MET A 172 8.56 13.97 -9.13
CA MET A 172 7.92 13.81 -10.42
C MET A 172 7.42 12.37 -10.64
N GLU A 173 7.99 11.40 -9.92
CA GLU A 173 7.76 9.95 -10.13
C GLU A 173 7.27 9.23 -8.86
N SER A 174 7.91 9.47 -7.70
CA SER A 174 7.64 8.84 -6.41
C SER A 174 7.26 9.88 -5.35
N HIS A 175 6.11 9.70 -4.70
CA HIS A 175 5.40 10.82 -4.09
C HIS A 175 5.18 10.65 -2.59
N GLN A 176 5.70 11.59 -1.80
CA GLN A 176 5.31 11.85 -0.40
C GLN A 176 4.38 13.06 -0.26
N MET A 177 4.18 13.80 -1.36
CA MET A 177 3.33 14.98 -1.48
C MET A 177 2.12 14.70 -2.41
N PRO A 178 0.89 15.10 -2.03
CA PRO A 178 -0.27 15.00 -2.89
C PRO A 178 -0.07 15.80 -4.18
N ARG A 179 -0.35 15.17 -5.34
CA ARG A 179 -0.31 15.85 -6.65
C ARG A 179 1.05 16.49 -6.98
N ALA A 180 2.16 15.95 -6.44
CA ALA A 180 3.48 16.59 -6.50
C ALA A 180 3.88 17.17 -7.88
N PRO A 181 3.63 16.54 -9.06
CA PRO A 181 4.00 17.13 -10.33
C PRO A 181 3.24 18.41 -10.67
N LEU A 182 2.02 18.58 -10.15
CA LEU A 182 1.27 19.83 -10.26
C LEU A 182 1.81 20.86 -9.28
N VAL A 183 1.93 20.47 -8.00
CA VAL A 183 2.45 21.36 -6.94
C VAL A 183 3.81 21.91 -7.32
N LEU A 184 4.76 21.07 -7.74
CA LEU A 184 6.12 21.51 -8.11
C LEU A 184 6.12 22.45 -9.32
N ARG A 185 5.21 22.26 -10.29
CA ARG A 185 5.06 23.15 -11.45
C ARG A 185 4.40 24.48 -11.08
N GLU A 186 3.49 24.47 -10.11
CA GLU A 186 2.86 25.67 -9.59
C GLU A 186 3.88 26.48 -8.78
N PHE A 187 4.65 25.79 -7.93
CA PHE A 187 5.73 26.39 -7.14
C PHE A 187 6.78 27.05 -8.04
N SER A 188 7.26 26.35 -9.09
CA SER A 188 8.30 26.87 -9.99
C SER A 188 7.84 28.05 -10.88
N LYS A 189 6.53 28.25 -11.02
CA LYS A 189 5.96 29.37 -11.78
C LYS A 189 5.57 30.55 -10.89
N ASN A 190 5.55 30.37 -9.58
CA ASN A 190 5.13 31.40 -8.65
C ASN A 190 6.33 32.33 -8.37
N PRO A 191 6.28 33.62 -8.77
CA PRO A 191 7.40 34.54 -8.59
C PRO A 191 7.68 34.87 -7.10
N ASN A 192 6.75 34.57 -6.21
CA ASN A 192 6.87 34.81 -4.77
C ASN A 192 7.42 33.60 -4.00
N LYS A 193 7.68 32.47 -4.68
CA LYS A 193 8.18 31.24 -4.07
C LYS A 193 9.54 30.87 -4.68
N ILE A 194 10.40 30.21 -3.91
CA ILE A 194 11.79 29.84 -4.27
C ILE A 194 11.94 28.32 -4.37
#